data_AF-A0A438GFC0-F1
#
_entry.id   AF-A0A438GFC0-F1
#
_cell.length_a   1.000
_cell.length_b   1.000
_cell.length_c   1.000
_cell.angle_alpha   90.00
_cell.angle_beta   90.00
_cell.angle_gamma   90.00
#
_symmetry.space_group_name_H-M   'P 1'
#
loop_
_entity.id
_entity.type
_entity.pdbx_description
1 polymer ?
#
loop_
_entity_poly.entity_id
_entity_poly.type
_entity_poly.pdbx_seq_one_letter_code
_entity_poly.pdbx_strand_id
1 'polypeptide(L)'
;MTYGDKSTSVGNYGCDTMTMEPSDVFQKFQFGCGRNNEGDFGSGADGMLGLGQGQLSTVSQTASKFKKVFSYCLPEENSIGSLLFGEKATSQSSSLKFTSLVNGPGTSGLEESGYYFVKLLDISVGNKRLNIPSSVFASPGTIIDSGTVITRLPQRAYSALKAAFKKAMAKYPLSNGRRKKGDILDTCYNLSGRKDVLLPEIVLHFGDGADVRLNGKRVVWGNDASRLCLAFAGNSKSTMNPELTIIGNRQQVSLTVLYDIRGRRIGFGGNGCSK
;
A
#
# COMPACT_ATOMS: atom_id res chain seq x y z
N MET A 1 9.96 -0.53 19.36
CA MET A 1 9.48 -0.11 18.03
C MET A 1 8.02 0.27 18.15
N THR A 2 7.61 1.36 17.51
CA THR A 2 6.23 1.84 17.52
C THR A 2 5.77 2.02 16.08
N TYR A 3 4.61 1.47 15.75
CA TYR A 3 4.01 1.49 14.42
C TYR A 3 3.04 2.68 14.27
N GLY A 4 2.68 2.99 13.02
CA GLY A 4 1.82 4.14 12.69
C GLY A 4 0.41 4.05 13.27
N ASP A 5 -0.09 2.84 13.48
CA ASP A 5 -1.36 2.51 14.13
C ASP A 5 -1.28 2.53 15.67
N LYS A 6 -0.09 2.84 16.22
CA LYS A 6 0.27 2.84 17.65
C LYS A 6 0.50 1.45 18.25
N SER A 7 0.52 0.39 17.44
CA SER A 7 1.00 -0.91 17.89
C SER A 7 2.47 -0.79 18.30
N THR A 8 2.89 -1.52 19.33
CA THR A 8 4.26 -1.47 19.85
C THR A 8 4.85 -2.86 19.98
N SER A 9 6.17 -2.94 19.81
CA SER A 9 6.95 -4.13 20.11
C SER A 9 8.23 -3.72 20.83
N VAL A 10 8.45 -4.28 22.01
CA VAL A 10 9.66 -4.11 22.82
C VAL A 10 10.35 -5.45 22.94
N GLY A 11 11.67 -5.46 22.79
CA GLY A 11 12.43 -6.70 22.76
C GLY A 11 13.92 -6.46 22.64
N ASN A 12 14.63 -7.54 22.34
CA ASN A 12 16.09 -7.55 22.25
C ASN A 12 16.53 -7.65 20.79
N TYR A 13 17.74 -7.22 20.53
CA TYR A 13 18.38 -7.42 19.26
C TYR A 13 18.97 -8.84 19.16
N GLY A 14 18.85 -9.46 17.99
CA GLY A 14 19.32 -10.80 17.69
C GLY A 14 20.09 -10.85 16.38
N CYS A 15 20.86 -11.93 16.23
CA CYS A 15 21.66 -12.20 15.05
C CYS A 15 21.70 -13.71 14.83
N ASP A 16 21.29 -14.17 13.66
CA ASP A 16 21.29 -15.59 13.30
C ASP A 16 21.38 -15.77 11.78
N THR A 17 21.19 -16.98 11.26
CA THR A 17 21.13 -17.27 9.84
C THR A 17 19.70 -17.10 9.32
N MET A 18 19.53 -16.31 8.26
CA MET A 18 18.27 -16.24 7.51
C MET A 18 18.40 -17.05 6.22
N THR A 19 17.55 -18.05 6.05
CA THR A 19 17.46 -18.84 4.81
C THR A 19 16.15 -18.50 4.10
N MET A 20 16.21 -17.96 2.89
CA MET A 20 15.02 -17.61 2.08
C MET A 20 14.68 -18.71 1.07
N GLU A 21 15.71 -19.26 0.45
CA GLU A 21 15.68 -20.43 -0.42
C GLU A 21 16.91 -21.29 -0.08
N PRO A 22 16.98 -22.59 -0.47
CA PRO A 22 18.15 -23.42 -0.18
C PRO A 22 19.49 -22.82 -0.65
N SER A 23 19.48 -22.01 -1.73
CA SER A 23 20.66 -21.30 -2.24
C SER A 23 20.87 -19.90 -1.64
N ASP A 24 19.91 -19.40 -0.87
CA ASP A 24 19.81 -18.00 -0.44
C ASP A 24 19.90 -17.93 1.09
N VAL A 25 21.11 -18.22 1.57
CA VAL A 25 21.47 -18.27 2.99
C VAL A 25 22.28 -17.03 3.35
N PHE A 26 21.77 -16.25 4.30
CA PHE A 26 22.39 -15.02 4.79
C PHE A 26 22.84 -15.23 6.24
N GLN A 27 24.15 -15.39 6.41
CA GLN A 27 24.79 -15.53 7.71
C GLN A 27 24.80 -14.19 8.45
N LYS A 28 24.72 -14.24 9.79
CA LYS A 28 24.72 -13.07 10.66
C LYS A 28 23.63 -12.04 10.31
N PHE A 29 22.48 -12.53 9.84
CA PHE A 29 21.30 -11.72 9.62
C PHE A 29 20.80 -11.18 10.95
N GLN A 30 20.64 -9.87 11.02
CA GLN A 30 20.29 -9.16 12.23
C GLN A 30 18.79 -8.86 12.26
N PHE A 31 18.15 -9.06 13.41
CA PHE A 31 16.71 -8.88 13.56
C PHE A 31 16.33 -8.54 15.01
N GLY A 32 15.07 -8.15 15.24
CA GLY A 32 14.53 -7.92 16.57
C GLY A 32 13.74 -9.11 17.09
N CYS A 33 14.01 -9.55 18.32
CA CYS A 33 13.23 -10.55 19.04
C CYS A 33 12.19 -9.85 19.92
N GLY A 34 10.95 -9.76 19.43
CA GLY A 34 9.83 -9.16 20.19
C GLY A 34 9.52 -9.95 21.46
N ARG A 35 9.44 -9.27 22.61
CA ARG A 35 9.14 -9.87 23.93
C ARG A 35 7.83 -9.38 24.50
N ASN A 36 7.53 -8.09 24.31
CA ASN A 36 6.25 -7.51 24.64
C ASN A 36 5.68 -6.83 23.39
N ASN A 37 4.56 -7.34 22.90
CA ASN A 37 3.92 -6.88 21.67
C ASN A 37 2.49 -6.46 22.00
N GLU A 38 2.15 -5.20 21.73
CA GLU A 38 0.82 -4.63 21.97
C GLU A 38 0.25 -4.11 20.65
N GLY A 39 -0.99 -4.46 20.34
CA GLY A 39 -1.65 -4.09 19.09
C GLY A 39 -1.96 -5.28 18.19
N ASP A 40 -2.25 -5.00 16.92
CA ASP A 40 -2.61 -6.03 15.93
C ASP A 40 -1.41 -6.32 15.01
N PHE A 41 -0.91 -7.55 15.08
CA PHE A 41 0.18 -8.04 14.24
C PHE A 41 -0.28 -9.16 13.29
N GLY A 42 -1.60 -9.33 13.13
CA GLY A 42 -2.18 -10.45 12.41
C GLY A 42 -2.17 -11.76 13.21
N SER A 43 -3.00 -12.70 12.80
CA SER A 43 -3.06 -14.04 13.38
C SER A 43 -2.18 -15.02 12.60
N GLY A 44 -1.40 -15.84 13.31
CA GLY A 44 -0.66 -16.95 12.71
C GLY A 44 0.71 -16.60 12.13
N ALA A 45 1.23 -15.40 12.39
CA ALA A 45 2.60 -15.02 12.07
C ALA A 45 3.45 -14.88 13.34
N ASP A 46 4.69 -15.38 13.30
CA ASP A 46 5.65 -15.28 14.41
C ASP A 46 6.48 -13.98 14.39
N GLY A 47 6.29 -13.13 13.38
CA GLY A 47 7.03 -11.89 13.23
C GLY A 47 6.69 -11.12 11.95
N MET A 48 7.46 -10.05 11.70
CA MET A 48 7.30 -9.18 10.54
C MET A 48 8.60 -9.10 9.73
N LEU A 49 8.48 -9.19 8.41
CA LEU A 49 9.60 -9.02 7.49
C LEU A 49 9.72 -7.54 7.06
N GLY A 50 10.76 -6.86 7.54
CA GLY A 50 11.00 -5.46 7.22
C GLY A 50 11.57 -5.25 5.82
N LEU A 51 10.75 -4.74 4.90
CA LEU A 51 11.15 -4.43 3.52
C LEU A 51 11.50 -2.95 3.28
N GLY A 52 11.62 -2.14 4.33
CA GLY A 52 11.95 -0.71 4.24
C GLY A 52 13.38 -0.41 3.78
N GLN A 53 13.76 0.86 3.76
CA GLN A 53 15.08 1.31 3.29
C GLN A 53 16.16 1.36 4.39
N GLY A 54 15.81 1.04 5.64
CA GLY A 54 16.74 1.07 6.76
C GLY A 54 17.88 0.04 6.61
N GLN A 55 19.02 0.31 7.26
CA GLN A 55 20.20 -0.56 7.19
C GLN A 55 19.94 -1.99 7.70
N LEU A 56 19.04 -2.13 8.68
CA LEU A 56 18.63 -3.41 9.26
C LEU A 56 17.47 -4.09 8.52
N SER A 57 16.98 -3.51 7.41
CA SER A 57 15.95 -4.16 6.61
C SER A 57 16.48 -5.42 5.93
N THR A 58 15.59 -6.35 5.59
CA THR A 58 15.93 -7.51 4.75
C THR A 58 16.53 -7.05 3.42
N VAL A 59 16.02 -5.96 2.85
CA VAL A 59 16.46 -5.43 1.56
C VAL A 59 17.92 -4.95 1.62
N SER A 60 18.30 -4.26 2.70
CA SER A 60 19.68 -3.78 2.91
C SER A 60 20.63 -4.92 3.25
N GLN A 61 20.25 -5.83 4.15
CA GLN A 61 21.12 -6.94 4.59
C GLN A 61 21.37 -7.98 3.48
N THR A 62 20.43 -8.13 2.53
CA THR A 62 20.56 -9.05 1.38
C THR A 62 21.05 -8.37 0.10
N ALA A 63 21.42 -7.09 0.17
CA ALA A 63 21.74 -6.26 -0.99
C ALA A 63 22.93 -6.76 -1.83
N SER A 64 23.90 -7.45 -1.21
CA SER A 64 25.05 -8.01 -1.92
C SER A 64 24.62 -8.98 -3.02
N LYS A 65 23.56 -9.76 -2.76
CA LYS A 65 22.97 -10.74 -3.69
C LYS A 65 21.86 -10.12 -4.53
N PHE A 66 20.85 -9.53 -3.89
CA PHE A 66 19.63 -9.08 -4.57
C PHE A 66 19.65 -7.63 -5.06
N LYS A 67 20.78 -6.93 -4.86
CA LYS A 67 21.03 -5.57 -5.37
C LYS A 67 19.95 -4.55 -4.98
N LYS A 68 19.33 -4.71 -3.80
CA LYS A 68 18.22 -3.86 -3.30
C LYS A 68 17.02 -3.82 -4.27
N VAL A 69 16.72 -4.95 -4.91
CA VAL A 69 15.57 -5.10 -5.80
C VAL A 69 14.67 -6.20 -5.28
N PHE A 70 13.37 -5.91 -5.17
CA PHE A 70 12.36 -6.90 -4.84
C PHE A 70 11.03 -6.54 -5.47
N SER A 71 10.15 -7.52 -5.66
CA SER A 71 8.79 -7.30 -6.13
C SER A 71 7.84 -8.19 -5.37
N TYR A 72 6.61 -7.76 -5.20
CA TYR A 72 5.55 -8.63 -4.70
C TYR A 72 4.30 -8.56 -5.55
N CYS A 73 3.45 -9.57 -5.38
CA CYS A 73 2.04 -9.49 -5.70
C CYS A 73 1.22 -9.99 -4.51
N LEU A 74 0.32 -9.13 -4.03
CA LEU A 74 -0.61 -9.48 -2.96
C LEU A 74 -1.80 -10.23 -3.58
N PRO A 75 -2.12 -11.43 -3.10
CA PRO A 75 -3.13 -12.26 -3.74
C PRO A 75 -4.55 -11.78 -3.42
N GLU A 76 -5.51 -12.26 -4.21
CA GLU A 76 -6.90 -12.28 -3.74
C GLU A 76 -7.07 -13.30 -2.61
N GLU A 77 -8.21 -13.21 -1.93
CA GLU A 77 -8.61 -14.19 -0.91
C GLU A 77 -8.49 -15.62 -1.43
N ASN A 78 -7.94 -16.51 -0.60
CA ASN A 78 -7.72 -17.94 -0.92
C ASN A 78 -6.81 -18.19 -2.14
N SER A 79 -5.96 -17.23 -2.52
CA SER A 79 -4.97 -17.38 -3.59
C SER A 79 -3.54 -17.20 -3.06
N ILE A 80 -2.56 -17.63 -3.84
CA ILE A 80 -1.14 -17.53 -3.48
C ILE A 80 -0.55 -16.25 -4.09
N GLY A 81 0.16 -15.48 -3.26
CA GLY A 81 0.90 -14.30 -3.68
C GLY A 81 2.33 -14.62 -4.09
N SER A 82 3.14 -13.58 -4.30
CA SER A 82 4.58 -13.77 -4.44
C SER A 82 5.36 -12.64 -3.77
N LEU A 83 6.55 -12.97 -3.29
CA LEU A 83 7.59 -12.02 -2.90
C LEU A 83 8.90 -12.54 -3.50
N LEU A 84 9.46 -11.79 -4.44
CA LEU A 84 10.64 -12.15 -5.20
C LEU A 84 11.73 -11.12 -5.00
N PHE A 85 12.98 -11.55 -5.05
CA PHE A 85 14.14 -10.69 -4.87
C PHE A 85 15.11 -10.79 -6.05
N GLY A 86 15.91 -9.75 -6.26
CA GLY A 86 16.95 -9.69 -7.28
C GLY A 86 16.42 -9.88 -8.70
N GLU A 87 17.10 -10.70 -9.50
CA GLU A 87 16.76 -10.94 -10.91
C GLU A 87 15.35 -11.56 -11.08
N LYS A 88 14.92 -12.40 -10.14
CA LYS A 88 13.56 -12.97 -10.17
C LYS A 88 12.49 -11.88 -10.12
N ALA A 89 12.73 -10.80 -9.38
CA ALA A 89 11.81 -9.69 -9.25
C ALA A 89 11.64 -8.87 -10.54
N THR A 90 12.67 -8.81 -11.39
CA THR A 90 12.67 -7.99 -12.61
C THR A 90 12.22 -8.74 -13.86
N SER A 91 11.97 -10.05 -13.75
CA SER A 91 11.57 -10.95 -14.85
C SER A 91 10.40 -10.46 -15.70
N GLN A 92 9.48 -9.66 -15.14
CA GLN A 92 8.32 -9.08 -15.83
C GLN A 92 8.35 -7.54 -15.89
N SER A 93 9.53 -6.94 -15.83
CA SER A 93 9.68 -5.48 -15.73
C SER A 93 9.24 -4.69 -16.98
N SER A 94 9.19 -5.32 -18.15
CA SER A 94 8.90 -4.65 -19.44
C SER A 94 7.48 -4.10 -19.56
N SER A 95 6.51 -4.67 -18.84
CA SER A 95 5.11 -4.21 -18.83
C SER A 95 4.81 -3.20 -17.73
N LEU A 96 5.76 -2.95 -16.82
CA LEU A 96 5.55 -2.10 -15.66
C LEU A 96 5.60 -0.62 -16.04
N LYS A 97 4.76 0.16 -15.35
CA LYS A 97 4.80 1.62 -15.38
C LYS A 97 5.52 2.12 -14.14
N PHE A 98 6.51 2.98 -14.34
CA PHE A 98 7.43 3.39 -13.28
C PHE A 98 7.17 4.81 -12.82
N THR A 99 7.34 5.02 -11.52
CA THR A 99 7.44 6.34 -10.90
C THR A 99 8.72 6.42 -10.07
N SER A 100 9.34 7.60 -10.02
CA SER A 100 10.58 7.80 -9.28
C SER A 100 10.36 7.78 -7.77
N LEU A 101 11.31 7.17 -7.07
CA LEU A 101 11.48 7.32 -5.63
C LEU A 101 12.01 8.72 -5.32
N VAL A 102 11.36 9.37 -4.36
CA VAL A 102 11.72 10.72 -3.89
C VAL A 102 12.14 10.69 -2.43
N ASN A 103 12.90 11.69 -2.01
CA ASN A 103 13.32 11.80 -0.61
C ASN A 103 12.11 11.98 0.31
N GLY A 104 12.22 11.46 1.53
CA GLY A 104 11.25 11.74 2.58
C GLY A 104 11.37 13.20 3.06
N PRO A 105 10.36 13.71 3.77
CA PRO A 105 10.40 15.05 4.35
C PRO A 105 11.54 15.20 5.34
N GLY A 106 12.27 16.30 5.24
CA GLY A 106 13.34 16.62 6.17
C GLY A 106 14.53 15.66 6.14
N THR A 107 14.63 14.80 5.11
CA THR A 107 15.76 13.87 4.97
C THR A 107 16.72 14.31 3.87
N SER A 108 18.01 14.11 4.09
CA SER A 108 19.06 14.30 3.09
C SER A 108 19.15 13.13 2.10
N GLY A 109 18.53 11.98 2.41
CA GLY A 109 18.52 10.79 1.57
C GLY A 109 17.26 9.94 1.68
N LEU A 110 17.12 8.96 0.76
CA LEU A 110 15.99 8.01 0.72
C LEU A 110 15.96 7.10 1.96
N GLU A 111 17.14 6.68 2.43
CA GLU A 111 17.29 5.65 3.46
C GLU A 111 16.97 6.15 4.88
N GLU A 112 17.14 7.46 5.12
CA GLU A 112 16.92 8.09 6.44
C GLU A 112 15.47 8.01 6.91
N SER A 113 14.51 8.00 5.98
CA SER A 113 13.09 7.92 6.34
C SER A 113 12.62 6.49 6.65
N GLY A 114 13.35 5.47 6.21
CA GLY A 114 12.92 4.06 6.25
C GLY A 114 11.78 3.69 5.29
N TYR A 115 11.01 4.66 4.78
CA TYR A 115 9.86 4.47 3.88
C TYR A 115 10.21 4.73 2.42
N TYR A 116 9.38 4.23 1.51
CA TYR A 116 9.47 4.52 0.07
C TYR A 116 8.51 5.62 -0.31
N PHE A 117 9.04 6.83 -0.57
CA PHE A 117 8.22 7.94 -1.03
C PHE A 117 8.16 8.00 -2.55
N VAL A 118 6.97 8.30 -3.07
CA VAL A 118 6.67 8.52 -4.47
C VAL A 118 5.85 9.80 -4.63
N LYS A 119 5.78 10.33 -5.85
CA LYS A 119 4.96 11.51 -6.16
C LYS A 119 3.59 11.09 -6.68
N LEU A 120 2.55 11.20 -5.85
CA LEU A 120 1.17 11.19 -6.34
C LEU A 120 0.80 12.59 -6.83
N LEU A 121 0.32 12.71 -8.06
CA LEU A 121 -0.03 13.99 -8.67
C LEU A 121 -1.51 14.30 -8.54
N ASP A 122 -2.38 13.30 -8.73
CA ASP A 122 -3.84 13.45 -8.67
C ASP A 122 -4.54 12.09 -8.70
N ILE A 123 -5.86 12.12 -8.66
CA ILE A 123 -6.74 10.95 -8.74
C ILE A 123 -7.82 11.21 -9.82
N SER A 124 -8.26 10.16 -10.52
CA SER A 124 -9.46 10.19 -11.37
C SER A 124 -10.53 9.23 -10.86
N VAL A 125 -11.80 9.55 -11.14
CA VAL A 125 -12.96 8.65 -10.92
C VAL A 125 -13.72 8.53 -12.23
N GLY A 126 -13.77 7.32 -12.79
CA GLY A 126 -14.15 7.08 -14.17
C GLY A 126 -13.31 7.94 -15.10
N ASN A 127 -13.97 8.63 -16.05
CA ASN A 127 -13.28 9.49 -17.02
C ASN A 127 -13.00 10.91 -16.51
N LYS A 128 -13.19 11.18 -15.20
CA LYS A 128 -13.05 12.51 -14.63
C LYS A 128 -11.82 12.61 -13.72
N ARG A 129 -10.85 13.41 -14.15
CA ARG A 129 -9.74 13.90 -13.34
C ARG A 129 -10.27 14.81 -12.22
N LEU A 130 -9.81 14.62 -10.99
CA LEU A 130 -10.30 15.40 -9.84
C LEU A 130 -9.65 16.79 -9.75
N ASN A 131 -8.52 17.01 -10.42
CA ASN A 131 -7.77 18.26 -10.43
C ASN A 131 -7.42 18.72 -9.00
N ILE A 132 -7.05 17.77 -8.15
CA ILE A 132 -6.55 18.07 -6.80
C ILE A 132 -5.16 18.70 -6.99
N PRO A 133 -4.86 19.86 -6.40
CA PRO A 133 -3.52 20.43 -6.47
C PRO A 133 -2.50 19.42 -5.94
N SER A 134 -1.46 19.13 -6.73
CA SER A 134 -0.44 18.13 -6.36
C SER A 134 0.28 18.46 -5.05
N SER A 135 0.28 19.73 -4.64
CA SER A 135 0.77 20.19 -3.33
C SER A 135 0.06 19.53 -2.14
N VAL A 136 -1.19 19.06 -2.31
CA VAL A 136 -1.93 18.30 -1.30
C VAL A 136 -1.25 16.97 -0.97
N PHE A 137 -0.51 16.39 -1.91
CA PHE A 137 0.19 15.12 -1.73
C PHE A 137 1.69 15.28 -1.47
N ALA A 138 2.22 16.51 -1.50
CA ALA A 138 3.66 16.76 -1.60
C ALA A 138 4.40 16.70 -0.26
N SER A 139 3.74 17.08 0.84
CA SER A 139 4.36 17.11 2.18
C SER A 139 3.39 16.59 3.22
N PRO A 140 3.72 15.51 3.97
CA PRO A 140 4.97 14.76 3.96
C PRO A 140 5.18 13.84 2.74
N GLY A 141 4.28 13.81 1.76
CA GLY A 141 4.47 12.99 0.56
C GLY A 141 3.49 11.82 0.49
N THR A 142 3.79 10.87 -0.40
CA THR A 142 3.04 9.64 -0.59
C THR A 142 3.93 8.43 -0.41
N ILE A 143 3.49 7.46 0.41
CA ILE A 143 4.15 6.16 0.56
C ILE A 143 3.27 5.04 0.04
N ILE A 144 3.90 3.92 -0.34
CA ILE A 144 3.22 2.66 -0.64
C ILE A 144 3.48 1.72 0.53
N ASP A 145 2.43 1.27 1.18
CA ASP A 145 2.52 0.52 2.42
C ASP A 145 1.70 -0.76 2.33
N SER A 146 2.36 -1.91 2.48
CA SER A 146 1.72 -3.21 2.51
C SER A 146 1.05 -3.53 3.86
N GLY A 147 1.43 -2.81 4.93
CA GLY A 147 0.87 -2.99 6.28
C GLY A 147 -0.47 -2.28 6.48
N THR A 148 -0.68 -1.15 5.80
CA THR A 148 -1.96 -0.43 5.84
C THR A 148 -2.99 -1.09 4.93
N VAL A 149 -4.11 -1.59 5.46
CA VAL A 149 -5.16 -2.26 4.66
C VAL A 149 -5.83 -1.32 3.65
N ILE A 150 -6.32 -0.17 4.14
CA ILE A 150 -7.12 0.79 3.35
C ILE A 150 -6.30 2.05 3.08
N THR A 151 -6.24 2.48 1.81
CA THR A 151 -5.57 3.73 1.43
C THR A 151 -6.04 4.93 2.25
N ARG A 152 -5.08 5.70 2.74
CA ARG A 152 -5.28 6.90 3.55
C ARG A 152 -4.90 8.15 2.76
N LEU A 153 -5.78 9.14 2.76
CA LEU A 153 -5.60 10.39 2.03
C LEU A 153 -5.72 11.60 2.96
N PRO A 154 -5.00 12.70 2.67
CA PRO A 154 -5.30 14.01 3.21
C PRO A 154 -6.79 14.34 3.06
N GLN A 155 -7.38 15.02 4.05
CA GLN A 155 -8.83 15.23 4.08
C GLN A 155 -9.35 15.96 2.84
N ARG A 156 -8.55 16.86 2.26
CA ARG A 156 -8.88 17.58 1.02
C ARG A 156 -9.00 16.62 -0.18
N ALA A 157 -8.03 15.72 -0.35
CA ALA A 157 -8.04 14.73 -1.41
C ALA A 157 -9.17 13.70 -1.21
N TYR A 158 -9.35 13.21 0.03
CA TYR A 158 -10.41 12.27 0.35
C TYR A 158 -11.81 12.85 0.07
N SER A 159 -12.05 14.10 0.47
CA SER A 159 -13.34 14.76 0.24
C SER A 159 -13.68 14.87 -1.26
N ALA A 160 -12.70 15.23 -2.09
CA ALA A 160 -12.86 15.30 -3.53
C ALA A 160 -13.17 13.91 -4.15
N LEU A 161 -12.39 12.89 -3.76
CA LEU A 161 -12.59 11.51 -4.20
C LEU A 161 -13.97 10.99 -3.80
N LYS A 162 -14.34 11.15 -2.52
CA LYS A 162 -15.63 10.75 -1.97
C LYS A 162 -16.78 11.41 -2.72
N ALA A 163 -16.72 12.72 -2.97
CA ALA A 163 -17.78 13.44 -3.68
C ALA A 163 -17.94 12.93 -5.12
N ALA A 164 -16.84 12.74 -5.84
CA ALA A 164 -16.86 12.22 -7.20
C ALA A 164 -17.38 10.77 -7.26
N PHE A 165 -16.94 9.92 -6.33
CA PHE A 165 -17.42 8.54 -6.21
C PHE A 165 -18.92 8.49 -5.91
N LYS A 166 -19.41 9.31 -4.97
CA LYS A 166 -20.86 9.43 -4.68
C LYS A 166 -21.67 9.86 -5.90
N LYS A 167 -21.14 10.79 -6.70
CA LYS A 167 -21.78 11.20 -7.95
C LYS A 167 -21.84 10.05 -8.95
N ALA A 168 -20.74 9.31 -9.14
CA ALA A 168 -20.68 8.19 -10.06
C ALA A 168 -21.60 7.01 -9.65
N MET A 169 -21.79 6.83 -8.34
CA MET A 169 -22.60 5.75 -7.77
C MET A 169 -24.04 6.19 -7.42
N ALA A 170 -24.50 7.36 -7.87
CA ALA A 170 -25.78 7.95 -7.44
C ALA A 170 -27.03 7.10 -7.70
N LYS A 171 -26.97 6.16 -8.67
CA LYS A 171 -28.06 5.22 -8.98
C LYS A 171 -28.19 4.07 -7.96
N TYR A 172 -27.23 3.92 -7.07
CA TYR A 172 -27.20 2.87 -6.06
C TYR A 172 -27.53 3.45 -4.68
N PRO A 173 -28.37 2.76 -3.87
CA PRO A 173 -28.75 3.24 -2.56
C PRO A 173 -27.58 3.14 -1.60
N LEU A 174 -27.43 4.15 -0.74
CA LEU A 174 -26.51 4.07 0.38
C LEU A 174 -26.93 2.94 1.33
N SER A 175 -25.95 2.30 1.95
CA SER A 175 -26.21 1.28 2.97
C SER A 175 -26.72 1.94 4.25
N ASN A 176 -27.83 1.44 4.78
CA ASN A 176 -28.34 1.81 6.10
C ASN A 176 -27.61 1.09 7.25
N GLY A 177 -26.61 0.27 6.94
CA GLY A 177 -25.81 -0.42 7.95
C GLY A 177 -25.16 0.58 8.90
N ARG A 178 -25.38 0.42 10.20
CA ARG A 178 -24.80 1.32 11.21
C ARG A 178 -23.28 1.25 11.15
N ARG A 179 -22.64 2.41 11.03
CA ARG A 179 -21.19 2.55 11.22
C ARG A 179 -20.86 2.16 12.66
N LYS A 180 -19.99 1.16 12.85
CA LYS A 180 -19.51 0.80 14.19
C LYS A 180 -18.53 1.86 14.69
N LYS A 181 -18.41 2.03 16.00
CA LYS A 181 -17.37 2.87 16.61
C LYS A 181 -16.01 2.35 16.14
N GLY A 182 -15.17 3.24 15.60
CA GLY A 182 -13.86 2.87 15.04
C GLY A 182 -13.85 2.46 13.58
N ASP A 183 -15.02 2.27 12.93
CA ASP A 183 -15.06 2.08 11.47
C ASP A 183 -14.49 3.34 10.79
N ILE A 184 -13.65 3.15 9.79
CA ILE A 184 -12.96 4.22 9.05
C ILE A 184 -13.65 4.55 7.74
N LEU A 185 -14.50 3.63 7.24
CA LEU A 185 -15.17 3.77 5.96
C LEU A 185 -16.53 4.46 6.17
N ASP A 186 -16.81 5.46 5.34
CA ASP A 186 -17.94 6.37 5.57
C ASP A 186 -18.88 6.52 4.36
N THR A 187 -18.59 5.79 3.28
CA THR A 187 -19.30 5.87 2.01
C THR A 187 -19.58 4.46 1.53
N CYS A 188 -20.75 3.94 1.89
CA CYS A 188 -21.14 2.54 1.67
C CYS A 188 -22.49 2.43 0.95
N TYR A 189 -22.63 1.41 0.12
CA TYR A 189 -23.82 1.14 -0.70
C TYR A 189 -24.40 -0.23 -0.36
N ASN A 190 -25.73 -0.31 -0.45
CA ASN A 190 -26.43 -1.59 -0.46
C ASN A 190 -26.65 -2.02 -1.91
N LEU A 191 -25.92 -3.05 -2.30
CA LEU A 191 -25.90 -3.62 -3.64
C LEU A 191 -26.55 -5.01 -3.68
N SER A 192 -27.21 -5.45 -2.60
CA SER A 192 -27.93 -6.72 -2.55
C SER A 192 -28.93 -6.86 -3.69
N GLY A 193 -28.96 -8.04 -4.32
CA GLY A 193 -29.86 -8.36 -5.42
C GLY A 193 -29.49 -7.71 -6.77
N ARG A 194 -28.40 -6.94 -6.85
CA ARG A 194 -27.95 -6.30 -8.10
C ARG A 194 -26.94 -7.17 -8.83
N LYS A 195 -27.19 -7.47 -10.11
CA LYS A 195 -26.32 -8.30 -10.95
C LYS A 195 -25.27 -7.48 -11.71
N ASP A 196 -25.63 -6.27 -12.16
CA ASP A 196 -24.76 -5.41 -12.98
C ASP A 196 -24.32 -4.14 -12.21
N VAL A 197 -23.49 -4.34 -11.17
CA VAL A 197 -22.91 -3.20 -10.45
C VAL A 197 -21.74 -2.64 -11.25
N LEU A 198 -21.91 -1.44 -11.78
CA LEU A 198 -20.86 -0.68 -12.44
C LEU A 198 -20.14 0.18 -11.41
N LEU A 199 -19.04 -0.35 -10.86
CA LEU A 199 -18.13 0.43 -10.03
C LEU A 199 -17.28 1.33 -10.92
N PRO A 200 -17.15 2.64 -10.62
CA PRO A 200 -16.27 3.50 -11.38
C PRO A 200 -14.81 3.07 -11.16
N GLU A 201 -14.02 3.06 -12.23
CA GLU A 201 -12.57 2.96 -12.13
C GLU A 201 -12.02 4.13 -11.31
N ILE A 202 -11.02 3.88 -10.48
CA ILE A 202 -10.23 4.94 -9.84
C ILE A 202 -8.81 4.84 -10.40
N VAL A 203 -8.24 5.96 -10.85
CA VAL A 203 -6.86 6.00 -11.33
C VAL A 203 -6.02 6.84 -10.39
N LEU A 204 -4.93 6.27 -9.89
CA LEU A 204 -3.90 7.00 -9.16
C LEU A 204 -2.83 7.44 -10.15
N HIS A 205 -2.63 8.74 -10.29
CA HIS A 205 -1.71 9.32 -11.25
C HIS A 205 -0.41 9.70 -10.56
N PHE A 206 0.65 8.93 -10.78
CA PHE A 206 1.96 9.20 -10.21
C PHE A 206 2.83 10.05 -11.14
N GLY A 207 3.92 10.59 -10.59
CA GLY A 207 4.99 11.22 -11.35
C GLY A 207 5.57 10.28 -12.40
N ASP A 208 6.17 10.86 -13.45
CA ASP A 208 6.81 10.14 -14.55
C ASP A 208 5.84 9.32 -15.44
N GLY A 209 4.54 9.61 -15.35
CA GLY A 209 3.52 9.05 -16.23
C GLY A 209 3.00 7.66 -15.83
N ALA A 210 3.31 7.20 -14.61
CA ALA A 210 2.75 5.96 -14.09
C ALA A 210 1.31 6.14 -13.60
N ASP A 211 0.38 5.48 -14.29
CA ASP A 211 -1.02 5.41 -13.91
C ASP A 211 -1.34 4.02 -13.35
N VAL A 212 -1.82 3.99 -12.10
CA VAL A 212 -2.33 2.75 -11.48
C VAL A 212 -3.84 2.77 -11.53
N ARG A 213 -4.40 1.89 -12.35
CA ARG A 213 -5.85 1.73 -12.55
C ARG A 213 -6.42 0.73 -11.55
N LEU A 214 -7.42 1.17 -10.80
CA LEU A 214 -8.09 0.40 -9.75
C LEU A 214 -9.52 0.11 -10.16
N ASN A 215 -9.88 -1.17 -10.15
CA ASN A 215 -11.21 -1.65 -10.50
C ASN A 215 -11.70 -2.70 -9.50
N GLY A 216 -13.00 -2.99 -9.54
CA GLY A 216 -13.64 -4.05 -8.75
C GLY A 216 -13.28 -3.97 -7.26
N LYS A 217 -12.68 -5.05 -6.76
CA LYS A 217 -12.27 -5.18 -5.35
C LYS A 217 -11.27 -4.11 -4.90
N ARG A 218 -10.43 -3.53 -5.77
CA ARG A 218 -9.49 -2.45 -5.36
C ARG A 218 -10.17 -1.12 -5.04
N VAL A 219 -11.42 -0.94 -5.49
CA VAL A 219 -12.20 0.27 -5.29
C VAL A 219 -13.13 0.16 -4.09
N VAL A 220 -13.59 -1.05 -3.74
CA VAL A 220 -14.55 -1.29 -2.65
C VAL A 220 -14.10 -2.34 -1.64
N TRP A 221 -14.56 -2.18 -0.41
CA TRP A 221 -14.31 -3.06 0.73
C TRP A 221 -15.60 -3.44 1.43
N GLY A 222 -15.73 -4.71 1.83
CA GLY A 222 -16.88 -5.25 2.54
C GLY A 222 -17.02 -6.76 2.28
N ASN A 223 -17.69 -7.45 3.20
CA ASN A 223 -17.81 -8.91 3.19
C ASN A 223 -19.12 -9.41 2.56
N ASP A 224 -20.09 -8.52 2.37
CA ASP A 224 -21.35 -8.84 1.71
C ASP A 224 -21.89 -7.64 0.93
N ALA A 225 -22.83 -7.92 0.01
CA ALA A 225 -23.39 -6.91 -0.89
C ALA A 225 -24.27 -5.87 -0.16
N SER A 226 -24.71 -6.10 1.08
CA SER A 226 -25.56 -5.17 1.83
C SER A 226 -24.80 -3.93 2.33
N ARG A 227 -23.47 -4.04 2.43
CA ARG A 227 -22.57 -2.95 2.81
C ARG A 227 -21.21 -3.08 2.12
N LEU A 228 -21.13 -2.59 0.88
CA LEU A 228 -19.87 -2.38 0.18
C LEU A 228 -19.47 -0.91 0.23
N CYS A 229 -18.31 -0.63 0.79
CA CYS A 229 -17.81 0.72 1.04
C CYS A 229 -16.70 1.11 0.06
N LEU A 230 -16.57 2.39 -0.26
CA LEU A 230 -15.38 2.93 -0.91
C LEU A 230 -14.13 2.56 -0.09
N ALA A 231 -13.15 1.90 -0.69
CA ALA A 231 -11.95 1.38 -0.02
C ALA A 231 -10.86 2.46 0.16
N PHE A 232 -11.28 3.68 0.54
CA PHE A 232 -10.42 4.82 0.85
C PHE A 232 -10.95 5.49 2.11
N ALA A 233 -10.06 6.08 2.89
CA ALA A 233 -10.43 6.85 4.06
C ALA A 233 -9.60 8.12 4.18
N GLY A 234 -10.21 9.20 4.68
CA GLY A 234 -9.48 10.38 5.10
C GLY A 234 -8.65 10.12 6.35
N ASN A 235 -7.52 10.80 6.47
CA ASN A 235 -6.76 10.85 7.71
C ASN A 235 -7.56 11.52 8.83
N SER A 236 -7.43 11.02 10.05
CA SER A 236 -7.97 11.69 11.23
C SER A 236 -7.04 12.83 11.64
N LYS A 237 -7.58 13.89 12.25
CA LYS A 237 -6.77 14.95 12.88
C LYS A 237 -5.87 14.43 14.01
N SER A 238 -6.22 13.27 14.58
CA SER A 238 -5.45 12.60 15.64
C SER A 238 -4.37 11.65 15.11
N THR A 239 -4.27 11.47 13.79
CA THR A 239 -3.18 10.70 13.17
C THR A 239 -1.88 11.49 13.26
N MET A 240 -0.75 10.80 13.49
CA MET A 240 0.57 11.46 13.65
C MET A 240 0.94 12.36 12.45
N ASN A 241 0.55 11.96 11.24
CA ASN A 241 0.77 12.73 10.02
C ASN A 241 -0.54 12.87 9.22
N PRO A 242 -1.37 13.90 9.49
CA PRO A 242 -2.69 14.03 8.87
C PRO A 242 -2.62 14.32 7.35
N GLU A 243 -1.49 14.82 6.87
CA GLU A 243 -1.26 15.11 5.44
C GLU A 243 -0.50 13.98 4.71
N LEU A 244 -0.10 12.91 5.40
CA LEU A 244 0.58 11.78 4.73
C LEU A 244 -0.40 10.99 3.87
N THR A 245 -0.03 10.76 2.62
CA THR A 245 -0.77 9.82 1.77
C THR A 245 -0.16 8.43 1.90
N ILE A 246 -1.00 7.43 2.16
CA ILE A 246 -0.58 6.03 2.28
C ILE A 246 -1.39 5.22 1.28
N ILE A 247 -0.74 4.69 0.23
CA ILE A 247 -1.36 3.74 -0.69
C ILE A 247 -1.35 2.37 -0.01
N GLY A 248 -2.52 1.95 0.46
CA GLY A 248 -2.70 0.71 1.23
C GLY A 248 -2.76 -0.54 0.36
N ASN A 249 -2.69 -1.68 1.02
CA ASN A 249 -2.55 -2.99 0.40
C ASN A 249 -3.78 -3.41 -0.43
N ARG A 250 -4.98 -2.93 -0.08
CA ARG A 250 -6.20 -3.21 -0.86
C ARG A 250 -6.11 -2.71 -2.29
N GLN A 251 -5.44 -1.57 -2.49
CA GLN A 251 -5.22 -1.00 -3.82
C GLN A 251 -4.08 -1.68 -4.59
N GLN A 252 -3.26 -2.48 -3.90
CA GLN A 252 -2.12 -3.21 -4.46
C GLN A 252 -2.47 -4.66 -4.86
N VAL A 253 -3.61 -5.20 -4.41
CA VAL A 253 -4.05 -6.58 -4.70
C VAL A 253 -3.95 -6.91 -6.20
N SER A 254 -3.40 -8.07 -6.53
CA SER A 254 -3.20 -8.60 -7.89
C SER A 254 -2.35 -7.71 -8.81
N LEU A 255 -1.66 -6.69 -8.28
CA LEU A 255 -0.65 -5.93 -9.00
C LEU A 255 0.74 -6.51 -8.72
N THR A 256 1.61 -6.49 -9.73
CA THR A 256 3.05 -6.53 -9.49
C THR A 256 3.47 -5.15 -9.00
N VAL A 257 4.08 -5.09 -7.82
CA VAL A 257 4.74 -3.88 -7.32
C VAL A 257 6.24 -4.18 -7.20
N LEU A 258 7.03 -3.60 -8.10
CA LEU A 258 8.49 -3.75 -8.16
C LEU A 258 9.15 -2.56 -7.49
N TYR A 259 10.02 -2.82 -6.53
CA TYR A 259 10.89 -1.84 -5.90
C TYR A 259 12.30 -2.01 -6.46
N ASP A 260 12.69 -1.09 -7.34
CA ASP A 260 14.05 -0.99 -7.88
C ASP A 260 14.74 0.19 -7.21
N ILE A 261 15.31 -0.06 -6.01
CA ILE A 261 15.85 1.00 -5.16
C ILE A 261 17.11 1.60 -5.76
N ARG A 262 17.96 0.79 -6.41
CA ARG A 262 19.16 1.27 -7.11
C ARG A 262 18.79 2.13 -8.31
N GLY A 263 17.77 1.72 -9.07
CA GLY A 263 17.19 2.52 -10.15
C GLY A 263 16.30 3.68 -9.67
N ARG A 264 16.17 3.87 -8.35
CA ARG A 264 15.37 4.91 -7.70
C ARG A 264 13.94 4.99 -8.22
N ARG A 265 13.25 3.85 -8.36
CA ARG A 265 11.91 3.80 -8.93
C ARG A 265 11.07 2.64 -8.40
N ILE A 266 9.76 2.82 -8.47
CA ILE A 266 8.76 1.78 -8.22
C ILE A 266 7.97 1.53 -9.49
N GLY A 267 7.83 0.27 -9.87
CA GLY A 267 7.07 -0.19 -11.02
C GLY A 267 5.74 -0.83 -10.61
N PHE A 268 4.68 -0.53 -11.35
CA PHE A 268 3.37 -1.14 -11.20
C PHE A 268 2.93 -1.86 -12.47
N GLY A 269 2.35 -3.05 -12.32
CA GLY A 269 1.79 -3.82 -13.44
C GLY A 269 0.56 -4.63 -13.01
N GLY A 270 -0.35 -4.88 -13.94
CA GLY A 270 -1.49 -5.76 -13.72
C GLY A 270 -1.12 -7.24 -13.75
N ASN A 271 -2.04 -8.10 -13.27
CA ASN A 271 -1.95 -9.57 -13.31
C ASN A 271 -0.69 -10.14 -12.64
N GLY A 272 -0.20 -9.51 -11.57
CA GLY A 272 1.09 -9.87 -10.98
C GLY A 272 1.15 -11.21 -10.27
N CYS A 273 -0.01 -11.81 -9.97
CA CYS A 273 -0.13 -13.07 -9.23
C CYS A 273 -0.43 -14.26 -10.15
N SER A 274 -0.55 -14.05 -11.46
CA SER A 274 -0.84 -15.10 -12.45
C SER A 274 0.46 -15.64 -13.06
N LYS A 275 1.38 -16.08 -12.20
CA LYS A 275 2.69 -16.60 -12.60
C LYS A 275 2.69 -18.11 -12.70
#